data_AF-A0A1U7YBQ3-F1
#
_entry.id   AF-A0A1U7YBQ3-F1
#
_cell.length_a   1.000
_cell.length_b   1.000
_cell.length_c   1.000
_cell.angle_alpha   90.00
_cell.angle_beta   90.00
_cell.angle_gamma   90.00
#
_symmetry.space_group_name_H-M   'P 1'
#
loop_
_entity.id
_entity.type
_entity.pdbx_description
1 polymer ?
#
loop_
_entity_poly.entity_id
_entity_poly.type
_entity_poly.pdbx_seq_one_letter_code
_entity_poly.pdbx_strand_id
1 'polypeptide(L)'
;MASLTVKLGTKAADINEFKGELSVIVDKLATVIFEAAILEDTLCVCRSELTKEKEASALKVTGLEGCVKELEEELSALTGQVASLRTEDMRRHSQPSTSRASADPIVPRCLYELWVHAEAQLDVYKALQASGRASEVELQDKHSKARAAREACRYDPLTPDRDDINSDDANHLAYDSWYEDMYVIVDDV
;
A
#
# COMPACT_ATOMS: atom_id res chain seq x y z
N MET A 1 82.46 59.25 -28.03
CA MET A 1 82.06 59.01 -26.62
C MET A 1 80.58 59.28 -26.37
N ALA A 2 80.03 60.46 -26.72
CA ALA A 2 78.63 60.81 -26.45
C ALA A 2 77.56 59.83 -27.01
N SER A 3 77.77 59.24 -28.19
CA SER A 3 76.82 58.28 -28.79
C SER A 3 76.75 56.94 -28.05
N LEU A 4 77.84 56.50 -27.43
CA LEU A 4 77.88 55.25 -26.66
C LEU A 4 77.17 55.38 -25.31
N THR A 5 77.34 56.51 -24.63
CA THR A 5 76.66 56.81 -23.37
C THR A 5 75.15 56.85 -23.53
N VAL A 6 74.64 57.43 -24.63
CA VAL A 6 73.20 57.43 -24.92
C VAL A 6 72.67 56.00 -25.13
N LYS A 7 73.34 55.19 -25.97
CA LYS A 7 72.94 53.78 -26.19
C LYS A 7 72.99 52.94 -24.91
N LEU A 8 73.93 53.23 -24.02
CA LEU A 8 74.04 52.52 -22.73
C LEU A 8 72.90 52.92 -21.80
N GLY A 9 72.53 54.21 -21.79
CA GLY A 9 71.37 54.72 -21.05
C GLY A 9 70.05 54.12 -21.50
N THR A 10 69.81 54.02 -22.82
CA THR A 10 68.58 53.39 -23.34
C THR A 10 68.50 51.92 -22.97
N LYS A 11 69.60 51.16 -23.15
CA LYS A 11 69.64 49.75 -22.73
C LYS A 11 69.38 49.56 -21.24
N ALA A 12 69.87 50.47 -20.39
CA ALA A 12 69.62 50.41 -18.96
C ALA A 12 68.14 50.64 -18.61
N ALA A 13 67.46 51.53 -19.34
CA ALA A 13 66.03 51.74 -19.18
C ALA A 13 65.24 50.48 -19.59
N ASP A 14 65.52 49.91 -20.77
CA ASP A 14 64.87 48.68 -21.25
C ASP A 14 65.05 47.51 -20.25
N ILE A 15 66.26 47.34 -19.70
CA ILE A 15 66.53 46.31 -18.69
C ILE A 15 65.66 46.50 -17.44
N ASN A 16 65.50 47.75 -16.98
CA ASN A 16 64.68 48.03 -15.81
C ASN A 16 63.18 47.80 -16.08
N GLU A 17 62.71 48.10 -17.30
CA GLU A 17 61.35 47.79 -17.75
C GLU A 17 61.12 46.28 -17.77
N PHE A 18 61.98 45.50 -18.43
CA PHE A 18 61.89 44.03 -18.45
C PHE A 18 61.95 43.42 -17.05
N LYS A 19 62.76 43.98 -16.15
CA LYS A 19 62.81 43.55 -14.76
C LYS A 19 61.47 43.77 -14.05
N GLY A 20 60.81 44.91 -14.29
CA GLY A 20 59.48 45.21 -13.76
C GLY A 20 58.43 44.24 -14.27
N GLU A 21 58.40 44.00 -15.59
CA GLU A 21 57.49 43.04 -16.21
C GLU A 21 57.70 41.62 -15.67
N LEU A 22 58.97 41.19 -15.57
CA LEU A 22 59.32 39.88 -15.03
C LEU A 22 58.85 39.73 -13.58
N SER A 23 59.00 40.77 -12.76
CA SER A 23 58.49 40.76 -11.37
C SER A 23 56.97 40.54 -11.34
N VAL A 24 56.22 41.27 -12.17
CA VAL A 24 54.75 41.14 -12.24
C VAL A 24 54.35 39.74 -12.72
N ILE A 25 55.08 39.16 -13.68
CA ILE A 25 54.82 37.80 -14.16
C ILE A 25 55.09 36.76 -13.05
N VAL A 26 56.18 36.92 -12.30
CA VAL A 26 56.53 36.03 -11.18
C VAL A 26 55.46 36.07 -10.10
N ASP A 27 54.97 37.27 -9.74
CA ASP A 27 53.91 37.41 -8.74
C ASP A 27 52.60 36.77 -9.21
N LYS A 28 52.22 36.96 -10.47
CA LYS A 28 51.06 36.29 -11.07
C LYS A 28 51.21 34.77 -11.06
N LEU A 29 52.39 34.26 -11.42
CA LEU A 29 52.68 32.83 -11.40
C LEU A 29 52.59 32.25 -9.99
N ALA A 30 53.09 32.97 -8.98
CA ALA A 30 52.99 32.56 -7.59
C ALA A 30 51.52 32.43 -7.15
N THR A 31 50.67 33.39 -7.51
CA THR A 31 49.21 33.33 -7.24
C THR A 31 48.56 32.14 -7.93
N VAL A 32 48.84 31.91 -9.21
CA VAL A 32 48.28 30.76 -9.96
C VAL A 32 48.72 29.43 -9.35
N ILE A 33 49.98 29.31 -8.92
CA ILE A 33 50.47 28.09 -8.25
C ILE A 33 49.73 27.87 -6.93
N PHE A 34 49.48 28.93 -6.16
CA PHE A 34 48.73 28.84 -4.90
C PHE A 34 47.28 28.42 -5.13
N GLU A 35 46.59 29.01 -6.11
CA GLU A 35 45.23 28.61 -6.49
C GLU A 35 45.18 27.16 -6.99
N ALA A 36 46.16 26.74 -7.80
CA ALA A 36 46.26 25.37 -8.27
C ALA A 36 46.46 24.37 -7.12
N ALA A 37 47.25 24.72 -6.09
CA ALA A 37 47.42 23.90 -4.90
C ALA A 37 46.12 23.74 -4.12
N ILE A 38 45.35 24.83 -3.92
CA ILE A 38 44.04 24.77 -3.27
C ILE A 38 43.06 23.90 -4.07
N LEU A 39 43.06 24.04 -5.40
CA LEU A 39 42.21 23.22 -6.26
C LEU A 39 42.57 21.74 -6.20
N GLU A 40 43.85 21.39 -6.15
CA GLU A 40 44.28 19.99 -5.99
C GLU A 40 43.85 19.41 -4.63
N ASP A 41 43.98 20.19 -3.54
CA ASP A 41 43.54 19.78 -2.20
C ASP A 41 42.03 19.53 -2.17
N THR A 42 41.24 20.44 -2.75
CA THR A 42 39.78 20.27 -2.83
C THR A 42 39.38 19.07 -3.68
N LEU A 43 40.05 18.83 -4.81
CA LEU A 43 39.85 17.62 -5.63
C LEU A 43 40.19 16.34 -4.87
N CYS A 44 41.25 16.34 -4.06
CA CYS A 44 41.60 15.19 -3.22
C CYS A 44 40.50 14.89 -2.19
N VAL A 45 39.94 15.91 -1.54
CA VAL A 45 38.81 15.76 -0.61
C VAL A 45 37.60 15.20 -1.33
N CYS A 46 37.19 15.79 -2.46
CA CYS A 46 36.03 15.32 -3.23
C CYS A 46 36.19 13.87 -3.71
N ARG A 47 37.40 13.46 -4.13
CA ARG A 47 37.68 12.06 -4.50
C ARG A 47 37.50 11.11 -3.32
N SER A 48 37.98 11.50 -2.13
CA SER A 48 37.84 10.70 -0.90
C SER A 48 36.37 10.55 -0.49
N GLU A 49 35.60 11.64 -0.54
CA GLU A 49 34.17 11.62 -0.24
C GLU A 49 33.40 10.73 -1.23
N LEU A 50 33.69 10.86 -2.54
CA LEU A 50 33.07 10.02 -3.57
C LEU A 50 33.37 8.53 -3.34
N THR A 51 34.59 8.17 -2.94
CA THR A 51 34.92 6.78 -2.63
C THR A 51 34.15 6.25 -1.42
N LYS A 52 34.02 7.04 -0.36
CA LYS A 52 33.24 6.67 0.83
C LYS A 52 31.76 6.51 0.52
N GLU A 53 31.18 7.42 -0.26
CA GLU A 53 29.79 7.36 -0.67
C GLU A 53 29.51 6.12 -1.54
N LYS A 54 30.45 5.78 -2.43
CA LYS A 54 30.37 4.57 -3.25
C LYS A 54 30.42 3.30 -2.39
N GLU A 55 31.30 3.24 -1.39
CA GLU A 55 31.38 2.13 -0.45
C GLU A 55 30.11 1.99 0.40
N ALA A 56 29.61 3.10 0.95
CA ALA A 56 28.36 3.13 1.71
C ALA A 56 27.16 2.68 0.86
N SER A 57 27.08 3.16 -0.37
CA SER A 57 26.05 2.75 -1.34
C SER A 57 26.15 1.27 -1.67
N ALA A 58 27.36 0.73 -1.90
CA ALA A 58 27.56 -0.69 -2.17
C ALA A 58 27.10 -1.56 -0.98
N LEU A 59 27.44 -1.18 0.25
CA LEU A 59 26.97 -1.88 1.45
C LEU A 59 25.43 -1.87 1.55
N LYS A 60 24.79 -0.72 1.29
CA LYS A 60 23.34 -0.61 1.28
C LYS A 60 22.69 -1.51 0.23
N VAL A 61 23.25 -1.58 -0.98
CA VAL A 61 22.76 -2.48 -2.04
C VAL A 61 22.87 -3.94 -1.60
N THR A 62 24.02 -4.36 -1.07
CA THR A 62 24.18 -5.75 -0.61
C THR A 62 23.22 -6.12 0.52
N GLY A 63 22.91 -5.17 1.42
CA GLY A 63 21.91 -5.36 2.46
C GLY A 63 20.50 -5.53 1.89
N LEU A 64 20.11 -4.68 0.94
CA LEU A 64 18.81 -4.78 0.27
C LEU A 64 18.67 -6.08 -0.54
N GLU A 65 19.72 -6.51 -1.23
CA GLU A 65 19.75 -7.80 -1.94
C GLU A 65 19.57 -8.98 -0.96
N GLY A 66 20.14 -8.90 0.24
CA GLY A 66 19.90 -9.87 1.30
C GLY A 66 18.43 -9.93 1.73
N CYS A 67 17.84 -8.77 2.05
CA CYS A 67 16.42 -8.68 2.43
C CYS A 67 15.48 -9.18 1.33
N VAL A 68 15.80 -8.92 0.05
CA VAL A 68 15.00 -9.43 -1.08
C VAL A 68 15.02 -10.95 -1.12
N LYS A 69 16.19 -11.59 -0.94
CA LYS A 69 16.28 -13.06 -0.91
C LYS A 69 15.49 -13.67 0.24
N GLU A 70 15.58 -13.08 1.44
CA GLU A 70 14.79 -13.52 2.59
C GLU A 70 13.28 -13.45 2.30
N LEU A 71 12.81 -12.34 1.72
CA LEU A 71 11.41 -12.18 1.31
C LEU A 71 10.99 -13.19 0.22
N GLU A 72 11.86 -13.49 -0.74
CA GLU A 72 11.60 -14.50 -1.77
C GLU A 72 11.45 -15.92 -1.17
N GLU A 73 12.26 -16.25 -0.16
CA GLU A 73 12.15 -17.51 0.59
C GLU A 73 10.85 -17.57 1.39
N GLU A 74 10.49 -16.50 2.10
CA GLU A 74 9.22 -16.40 2.84
C GLU A 74 8.00 -16.54 1.93
N LEU A 75 8.01 -15.86 0.78
CA LEU A 75 6.94 -15.97 -0.22
C LEU A 75 6.82 -17.38 -0.78
N SER A 76 7.95 -18.05 -1.03
CA SER A 76 7.97 -19.44 -1.48
C SER A 76 7.38 -20.38 -0.43
N ALA A 77 7.75 -20.20 0.84
CA ALA A 77 7.22 -20.97 1.96
C ALA A 77 5.69 -20.76 2.12
N LEU A 78 5.22 -19.52 2.08
CA LEU A 78 3.80 -19.20 2.18
C LEU A 78 3.00 -19.76 1.00
N THR A 79 3.55 -19.68 -0.20
CA THR A 79 2.95 -20.28 -1.40
C THR A 79 2.79 -21.80 -1.24
N GLY A 80 3.79 -22.48 -0.68
CA GLY A 80 3.72 -23.90 -0.33
C GLY A 80 2.61 -24.22 0.69
N GLN A 81 2.48 -23.39 1.74
CA GLN A 81 1.41 -23.55 2.73
C GLN A 81 0.01 -23.38 2.12
N VAL A 82 -0.18 -22.37 1.27
CA VAL A 82 -1.45 -22.15 0.57
C VAL A 82 -1.79 -23.33 -0.35
N ALA A 83 -0.80 -23.87 -1.08
CA ALA A 83 -1.00 -25.06 -1.89
C ALA A 83 -1.44 -26.27 -1.04
N SER A 84 -0.77 -26.51 0.10
CA SER A 84 -1.15 -27.57 1.05
C SER A 84 -2.57 -27.38 1.58
N LEU A 85 -2.95 -26.16 1.98
CA LEU A 85 -4.30 -25.86 2.46
C LEU A 85 -5.36 -26.11 1.39
N ARG A 86 -5.10 -25.73 0.13
CA ARG A 86 -6.01 -26.02 -0.99
C ARG A 86 -6.17 -27.52 -1.23
N THR A 87 -5.09 -28.31 -1.11
CA THR A 87 -5.19 -29.77 -1.24
C THR A 87 -6.01 -30.40 -0.11
N GLU A 88 -5.84 -29.90 1.11
CA GLU A 88 -6.62 -30.35 2.27
C GLU A 88 -8.11 -29.98 2.14
N ASP A 89 -8.40 -28.78 1.65
CA ASP A 89 -9.75 -28.29 1.39
C ASP A 89 -10.47 -29.16 0.32
N MET A 90 -9.79 -29.43 -0.80
CA MET A 90 -10.28 -30.37 -1.81
C MET A 90 -10.50 -31.77 -1.24
N ARG A 91 -9.62 -32.27 -0.37
CA ARG A 91 -9.78 -33.57 0.29
C ARG A 91 -11.04 -33.60 1.16
N ARG A 92 -11.28 -32.55 1.95
CA ARG A 92 -12.49 -32.42 2.80
C ARG A 92 -13.76 -32.36 1.97
N HIS A 93 -13.76 -31.63 0.86
CA HIS A 93 -14.90 -31.56 -0.06
C HIS A 93 -15.15 -32.88 -0.82
N SER A 94 -14.11 -33.68 -1.05
CA SER A 94 -14.22 -34.96 -1.75
C SER A 94 -14.68 -36.10 -0.85
N GLN A 95 -14.59 -35.97 0.49
CA GLN A 95 -15.12 -36.98 1.41
C GLN A 95 -16.64 -36.82 1.50
N PRO A 96 -17.44 -37.83 1.09
CA PRO A 96 -18.86 -37.81 1.33
C PRO A 96 -19.07 -37.80 2.84
N SER A 97 -19.75 -36.77 3.34
CA SER A 97 -20.21 -36.71 4.72
C SER A 97 -20.96 -37.99 5.05
N THR A 98 -20.28 -38.96 5.66
CA THR A 98 -20.80 -40.31 5.89
C THR A 98 -21.78 -40.34 7.07
N SER A 99 -22.23 -39.17 7.51
CA SER A 99 -23.16 -38.94 8.60
C SER A 99 -24.37 -38.16 8.12
N ARG A 100 -25.15 -38.69 7.16
CA ARG A 100 -26.56 -38.33 7.04
C ARG A 100 -27.39 -39.33 6.23
N ALA A 101 -27.53 -40.54 6.78
CA ALA A 101 -28.81 -41.24 6.70
C ALA A 101 -29.73 -40.66 7.78
N SER A 102 -30.43 -39.57 7.45
CA SER A 102 -31.60 -39.10 8.19
C SER A 102 -32.45 -38.32 7.22
N ALA A 103 -33.59 -38.92 6.86
CA ALA A 103 -34.70 -38.26 6.21
C ALA A 103 -34.99 -36.91 6.88
N ASP A 104 -35.25 -35.93 6.02
CA ASP A 104 -35.74 -34.57 6.24
C ASP A 104 -35.20 -33.76 7.44
N PRO A 105 -34.61 -32.58 7.20
CA PRO A 105 -34.48 -31.58 8.23
C PRO A 105 -35.86 -30.96 8.45
N ILE A 106 -36.75 -31.65 9.19
CA ILE A 106 -37.87 -30.96 9.82
C ILE A 106 -37.21 -30.00 10.82
N VAL A 107 -37.00 -28.76 10.40
CA VAL A 107 -36.60 -27.68 11.27
C VAL A 107 -37.66 -27.63 12.36
N PRO A 108 -37.30 -27.84 13.64
CA PRO A 108 -38.27 -27.74 14.72
C PRO A 108 -38.98 -26.39 14.61
N ARG A 109 -40.32 -26.41 14.49
CA ARG A 109 -41.15 -25.22 14.26
C ARG A 109 -40.81 -24.05 15.20
N CYS A 110 -40.38 -24.35 16.42
CA CYS A 110 -39.93 -23.36 17.41
C CYS A 110 -38.66 -22.58 17.01
N LEU A 111 -37.76 -23.16 16.22
CA LEU A 111 -36.60 -22.44 15.68
C LEU A 111 -37.05 -21.49 14.58
N TYR A 112 -37.87 -21.96 13.64
CA TYR A 112 -38.39 -21.12 12.55
C TYR A 112 -39.15 -19.89 13.08
N GLU A 113 -40.02 -20.07 14.06
CA GLU A 113 -40.73 -18.97 14.74
C GLU A 113 -39.76 -18.01 15.45
N LEU A 114 -38.63 -18.49 15.96
CA LEU A 114 -37.58 -17.67 16.58
C LEU A 114 -36.79 -16.84 15.54
N TRP A 115 -36.52 -17.39 14.36
CA TRP A 115 -35.90 -16.65 13.26
C TRP A 115 -36.80 -15.54 12.73
N VAL A 116 -38.05 -15.86 12.39
CA VAL A 116 -39.03 -14.87 11.90
C VAL A 116 -39.17 -13.71 12.90
N HIS A 117 -39.20 -14.02 14.20
CA HIS A 117 -39.26 -13.01 15.23
C HIS A 117 -37.99 -12.13 15.32
N ALA A 118 -36.81 -12.73 15.16
CA ALA A 118 -35.56 -11.98 15.20
C ALA A 118 -35.37 -11.08 13.97
N GLU A 119 -35.80 -11.52 12.79
CA GLU A 119 -35.79 -10.73 11.55
C GLU A 119 -36.74 -9.52 11.65
N ALA A 120 -37.98 -9.73 12.13
CA ALA A 120 -38.93 -8.64 12.37
C ALA A 120 -38.42 -7.60 13.38
N GLN A 121 -37.69 -8.04 14.41
CA GLN A 121 -37.01 -7.12 15.32
C GLN A 121 -35.90 -6.33 14.63
N LEU A 122 -35.09 -6.96 13.77
CA LEU A 122 -34.04 -6.28 13.03
C LEU A 122 -34.62 -5.15 12.16
N ASP A 123 -35.74 -5.38 11.49
CA ASP A 123 -36.37 -4.38 10.61
C ASP A 123 -36.92 -3.17 11.36
N VAL A 124 -37.53 -3.37 12.55
CA VAL A 124 -37.94 -2.26 13.43
C VAL A 124 -36.73 -1.42 13.85
N TYR A 125 -35.59 -2.05 14.17
CA TYR A 125 -34.38 -1.33 14.54
C TYR A 125 -33.75 -0.56 13.37
N LYS A 126 -33.81 -1.09 12.14
CA LYS A 126 -33.38 -0.34 10.93
C LYS A 126 -34.21 0.95 10.75
N ALA A 127 -35.53 0.86 10.89
CA ALA A 127 -36.42 2.02 10.80
C ALA A 127 -36.14 3.06 11.90
N LEU A 128 -35.85 2.60 13.12
CA LEU A 128 -35.46 3.48 14.22
C LEU A 128 -34.08 4.12 13.99
N GLN A 129 -33.10 3.39 13.46
CA GLN A 129 -31.79 3.93 13.11
C GLN A 129 -31.91 5.01 12.02
N ALA A 130 -32.70 4.77 10.98
CA ALA A 130 -32.96 5.75 9.92
C ALA A 130 -33.60 7.04 10.45
N SER A 131 -34.41 6.95 11.52
CA SER A 131 -34.97 8.13 12.22
C SER A 131 -34.04 8.74 13.28
N GLY A 132 -32.81 8.23 13.44
CA GLY A 132 -31.82 8.66 14.42
C GLY A 132 -32.13 8.27 15.87
N ARG A 133 -33.08 7.36 16.08
CA ARG A 133 -33.60 6.97 17.42
C ARG A 133 -33.00 5.68 17.98
N ALA A 134 -32.21 4.96 17.18
CA ALA A 134 -31.45 3.80 17.62
C ALA A 134 -29.99 3.96 17.19
N SER A 135 -29.07 3.47 18.00
CA SER A 135 -27.64 3.50 17.69
C SER A 135 -27.24 2.34 16.77
N GLU A 136 -26.17 2.52 16.00
CA GLU A 136 -25.60 1.48 15.13
C GLU A 136 -25.18 0.22 15.92
N VAL A 137 -24.77 0.40 17.17
CA VAL A 137 -24.39 -0.70 18.07
C VAL A 137 -25.61 -1.56 18.43
N GLU A 138 -26.77 -0.96 18.71
CA GLU A 138 -28.02 -1.68 19.01
C GLU A 138 -28.55 -2.41 17.77
N LEU A 139 -28.38 -1.83 16.59
CA LEU A 139 -28.72 -2.49 15.33
C LEU A 139 -27.82 -3.71 15.07
N GLN A 140 -26.51 -3.60 15.32
CA GLN A 140 -25.57 -4.71 15.10
C GLN A 140 -25.80 -5.89 16.07
N ASP A 141 -26.24 -5.62 17.31
CA ASP A 141 -26.67 -6.67 18.26
C ASP A 141 -27.89 -7.43 17.72
N LYS A 142 -28.92 -6.72 17.21
CA LYS A 142 -30.09 -7.36 16.60
C LYS A 142 -29.73 -8.12 15.32
N HIS A 143 -28.80 -7.60 14.52
CA HIS A 143 -28.30 -8.27 13.32
C HIS A 143 -27.58 -9.58 13.67
N SER A 144 -26.84 -9.59 14.78
CA SER A 144 -26.15 -10.79 15.26
C SER A 144 -27.15 -11.84 15.77
N LYS A 145 -28.22 -11.42 16.45
CA LYS A 145 -29.28 -12.31 16.94
C LYS A 145 -30.13 -12.91 15.82
N ALA A 146 -30.50 -12.11 14.81
CA ALA A 146 -31.21 -12.60 13.63
C ALA A 146 -30.36 -13.62 12.84
N ARG A 147 -29.06 -13.32 12.64
CA ARG A 147 -28.12 -14.25 12.00
C ARG A 147 -28.00 -15.56 12.78
N ALA A 148 -27.84 -15.51 14.10
CA ALA A 148 -27.76 -16.71 14.94
C ALA A 148 -29.06 -17.55 14.91
N ALA A 149 -30.23 -16.90 14.91
CA ALA A 149 -31.51 -17.60 14.82
C ALA A 149 -31.70 -18.26 13.43
N ARG A 150 -31.29 -17.58 12.35
CA ARG A 150 -31.32 -18.12 10.99
C ARG A 150 -30.41 -19.33 10.83
N GLU A 151 -29.18 -19.25 11.34
CA GLU A 151 -28.24 -20.37 11.37
C GLU A 151 -28.80 -21.56 12.17
N ALA A 152 -29.47 -21.31 13.31
CA ALA A 152 -30.11 -22.36 14.10
C ALA A 152 -31.26 -23.05 13.36
N CYS A 153 -32.01 -22.31 12.53
CA CYS A 153 -33.09 -22.85 11.72
C CYS A 153 -32.62 -23.67 10.53
N ARG A 154 -31.34 -23.59 10.16
CA ARG A 154 -30.84 -24.16 8.89
C ARG A 154 -31.66 -23.72 7.67
N TYR A 155 -32.29 -22.55 7.76
CA TYR A 155 -33.04 -21.96 6.65
C TYR A 155 -32.04 -21.29 5.72
N ASP A 156 -31.91 -21.82 4.51
CA ASP A 156 -31.17 -21.21 3.42
C ASP A 156 -32.16 -20.62 2.41
N PRO A 157 -32.27 -19.29 2.26
CA PRO A 157 -33.16 -18.67 1.29
C PRO A 157 -32.77 -18.96 -0.16
N LEU A 158 -31.59 -19.53 -0.43
CA LEU A 158 -31.18 -19.95 -1.77
C LEU A 158 -31.68 -21.35 -2.14
N THR A 159 -32.32 -22.07 -1.21
CA THR A 159 -33.06 -23.30 -1.48
C THR A 159 -34.52 -23.12 -1.10
N PRO A 160 -35.35 -22.44 -1.93
CA PRO A 160 -36.79 -22.40 -1.69
C PRO A 160 -37.32 -23.83 -1.83
N ASP A 161 -38.01 -24.32 -0.79
CA ASP A 161 -38.63 -25.63 -0.81
C ASP A 161 -39.55 -25.74 -2.04
N ARG A 162 -39.37 -26.81 -2.81
CA ARG A 162 -40.05 -27.01 -4.11
C ARG A 162 -41.58 -27.08 -4.01
N ASP A 163 -42.12 -27.22 -2.81
CA ASP A 163 -43.56 -27.38 -2.58
C ASP A 163 -44.30 -26.05 -2.36
N ASP A 164 -43.59 -24.93 -2.19
CA ASP A 164 -44.20 -23.60 -2.00
C ASP A 164 -44.48 -22.83 -3.30
N ILE A 165 -44.28 -23.46 -4.46
CA ILE A 165 -44.51 -22.84 -5.79
C ILE A 165 -45.98 -22.41 -6.01
N ASN A 166 -46.92 -22.88 -5.18
CA ASN A 166 -48.35 -22.56 -5.28
C ASN A 166 -48.90 -21.69 -4.14
N SER A 167 -48.04 -21.19 -3.26
CA SER A 167 -48.40 -20.18 -2.28
C SER A 167 -48.16 -18.81 -2.92
N ASP A 168 -49.23 -18.16 -3.39
CA ASP A 168 -49.23 -16.78 -3.89
C ASP A 168 -48.64 -15.76 -2.88
N ASP A 169 -48.39 -16.18 -1.63
CA ASP A 169 -47.76 -15.39 -0.58
C ASP A 169 -46.21 -15.33 -0.69
N ALA A 170 -45.56 -16.31 -1.34
CA ALA A 170 -44.10 -16.33 -1.47
C ALA A 170 -43.58 -15.29 -2.48
N ASN A 171 -44.41 -14.90 -3.46
CA ASN A 171 -44.07 -13.84 -4.41
C ASN A 171 -44.27 -12.42 -3.85
N HIS A 172 -44.90 -12.27 -2.68
CA HIS A 172 -45.14 -10.94 -2.10
C HIS A 172 -43.92 -10.36 -1.40
N LEU A 173 -42.93 -11.19 -1.05
CA LEU A 173 -41.64 -10.78 -0.45
C LEU A 173 -40.47 -10.78 -1.45
N ALA A 174 -40.65 -11.32 -2.65
CA ALA A 174 -39.61 -11.39 -3.69
C ALA A 174 -39.65 -10.21 -4.68
N TYR A 175 -40.61 -9.30 -4.56
CA TYR A 175 -40.65 -8.09 -5.36
C TYR A 175 -39.90 -6.95 -4.63
N ASP A 176 -38.60 -6.86 -4.90
CA ASP A 176 -37.69 -5.75 -4.55
C ASP A 176 -38.12 -4.37 -5.12
N SER A 177 -39.34 -4.21 -5.64
CA SER A 177 -39.78 -2.96 -6.30
C SER A 177 -40.24 -1.86 -5.35
N TRP A 178 -40.29 -2.10 -4.03
CA TRP A 178 -40.50 -0.99 -3.07
C TRP A 178 -39.21 -0.22 -2.75
N TYR A 179 -38.05 -0.75 -3.14
CA TYR A 179 -36.75 -0.11 -2.87
C TYR A 179 -36.27 0.84 -3.99
N GLU A 180 -36.74 0.69 -5.23
CA GLU A 180 -36.26 1.55 -6.34
C GLU A 180 -37.06 2.86 -6.54
N ASP A 181 -38.31 2.95 -6.06
CA ASP A 181 -39.20 4.06 -6.44
C ASP A 181 -39.21 5.27 -5.47
N MET A 182 -38.42 5.25 -4.38
CA MET A 182 -38.33 6.40 -3.45
C MET A 182 -36.97 7.10 -3.37
N TYR A 183 -35.97 6.65 -4.13
CA TYR A 183 -34.69 7.35 -4.24
C TYR A 183 -34.42 7.79 -5.68
N VAL A 184 -35.30 8.61 -6.24
CA VAL A 184 -34.86 9.64 -7.20
C VAL A 184 -34.04 10.63 -6.38
N ILE A 185 -32.72 10.45 -6.40
CA ILE A 185 -31.75 11.41 -5.93
C ILE A 185 -31.94 12.67 -6.78
N VAL A 186 -32.61 13.68 -6.23
CA VAL A 186 -32.50 15.05 -6.71
C VAL A 186 -31.32 15.66 -5.97
N ASP A 187 -30.13 15.42 -6.50
CA ASP A 187 -28.98 16.29 -6.26
C ASP A 187 -29.03 17.46 -7.25
N ASP A 188 -28.51 18.61 -6.79
CA ASP A 188 -28.29 19.91 -7.44
C ASP A 188 -29.47 20.90 -7.52
N VAL A 189 -29.54 21.83 -6.54
CA VAL A 189 -28.91 23.18 -6.53
C VAL A 189 -29.07 23.83 -5.15
#